data_AF-A0A7D4A7Z0-F1
#
_entry.id   AF-A0A7D4A7Z0-F1
#
_cell.length_a   1.000
_cell.length_b   1.000
_cell.length_c   1.000
_cell.angle_alpha   90.00
_cell.angle_beta   90.00
_cell.angle_gamma   90.00
#
_symmetry.space_group_name_H-M   'P 1'
#
loop_
_entity.id
_entity.type
_entity.pdbx_description
1 polymer ?
#
loop_
_entity_poly.entity_id
_entity_poly.type
_entity_poly.pdbx_seq_one_letter_code
_entity_poly.pdbx_strand_id
1 'polypeptide(L)'
;MGNLSLRGMLRHRIGAAVVLLSGTALVLIGVLMSVRIAPDGVRDLHAYEAAPRCAAAPSEPAECRWTEPFTVTGIHLTGKRGDSDRAYLTSADGTRWKTAYANRNPLLGDLEKGDRVTGTVWRGLLTEISRGGTSQRTQDAPADMRARVLILALIVVPSGLLTAVAGAWRLVRSHPTTGMAATLGLGCALFGAGLFSPVIGGESLAGVAAVWLPVAVVSSGIAIWYTVHKRGAAAA
;
A
#
# COMPACT_ATOMS: atom_id res chain seq x y z
N MET A 1 9.15 -27.94 4.19
CA MET A 1 8.99 -26.60 4.80
C MET A 1 8.55 -26.79 6.23
N GLY A 2 9.44 -26.59 7.21
CA GLY A 2 9.15 -26.85 8.63
C GLY A 2 8.07 -25.91 9.16
N ASN A 3 7.07 -26.46 9.83
CA ASN A 3 6.01 -25.71 10.51
C ASN A 3 6.63 -24.78 11.56
N LEU A 4 6.87 -23.51 11.19
CA LEU A 4 7.23 -22.43 12.10
C LEU A 4 6.05 -22.14 13.03
N SER A 5 5.95 -22.91 14.12
CA SER A 5 5.01 -22.62 15.18
C SER A 5 5.41 -21.32 15.87
N LEU A 6 4.47 -20.39 16.08
CA LEU A 6 4.68 -19.13 16.82
C LEU A 6 5.30 -19.37 18.21
N ARG A 7 4.96 -20.51 18.85
CA ARG A 7 5.57 -20.94 20.11
C ARG A 7 7.04 -21.35 19.96
N GLY A 8 7.43 -21.89 18.81
CA GLY A 8 8.81 -22.24 18.46
C GLY A 8 9.70 -21.01 18.29
N MET A 9 9.19 -19.95 17.63
CA MET A 9 9.91 -18.67 17.50
C MET A 9 10.18 -18.02 18.86
N LEU A 10 9.22 -18.10 19.78
CA LEU A 10 9.38 -17.61 21.14
C LEU A 10 10.18 -18.58 22.05
N ARG A 11 10.55 -19.79 21.60
CA ARG A 11 11.25 -20.75 22.47
C ARG A 11 12.68 -20.31 22.78
N HIS A 12 13.35 -19.70 21.80
CA HIS A 12 14.75 -19.27 21.90
C HIS A 12 14.86 -17.76 22.10
N ARG A 13 15.81 -17.29 22.95
CA ARG A 13 16.04 -15.86 23.18
C ARG A 13 16.37 -15.09 21.91
N ILE A 14 17.11 -15.71 20.98
CA ILE A 14 17.44 -15.14 19.67
C ILE A 14 16.15 -14.89 18.87
N GLY A 15 15.22 -15.84 18.83
CA GLY A 15 13.94 -15.67 18.15
C GLY A 15 13.09 -14.55 18.75
N ALA A 16 13.07 -14.43 20.08
CA ALA A 16 12.40 -13.32 20.76
C ALA A 16 13.04 -11.95 20.47
N ALA A 17 14.37 -11.88 20.37
CA ALA A 17 15.09 -10.67 19.98
C ALA A 17 14.77 -10.28 18.52
N VAL A 18 14.74 -11.25 17.59
CA VAL A 18 14.34 -10.99 16.21
C VAL A 18 12.90 -10.47 16.12
N VAL A 19 11.97 -11.06 16.88
CA VAL A 19 10.57 -10.61 16.96
C VAL A 19 10.47 -9.18 17.52
N LEU A 20 11.25 -8.86 18.56
CA LEU A 20 11.29 -7.51 19.11
C LEU A 20 11.83 -6.49 18.09
N LEU A 21 12.95 -6.81 17.44
CA LEU A 21 13.59 -5.93 16.47
C LEU A 21 12.70 -5.72 15.24
N SER A 22 12.06 -6.77 14.73
CA SER A 22 11.16 -6.65 13.58
C SER A 22 9.92 -5.81 13.91
N GLY A 23 9.28 -6.03 15.07
CA GLY A 23 8.16 -5.22 15.52
C GLY A 23 8.53 -3.75 15.72
N THR A 24 9.68 -3.49 16.34
CA THR A 24 10.20 -2.13 16.56
C THR A 24 10.51 -1.44 15.23
N ALA A 25 11.16 -2.15 14.29
CA ALA A 25 11.45 -1.61 12.96
C ALA A 25 10.17 -1.22 12.21
N LEU A 26 9.12 -2.06 12.24
CA LEU A 26 7.84 -1.74 11.61
C LEU A 26 7.20 -0.47 12.20
N VAL A 27 7.22 -0.33 13.53
CA VAL A 27 6.71 0.88 14.19
C VAL A 27 7.52 2.11 13.78
N LEU A 28 8.85 2.03 13.84
CA LEU A 28 9.73 3.13 13.48
C LEU A 28 9.52 3.57 12.03
N ILE A 29 9.45 2.63 11.09
CA ILE A 29 9.20 2.92 9.67
C ILE A 29 7.84 3.60 9.50
N GLY A 30 6.78 3.04 10.09
CA GLY A 30 5.43 3.60 9.99
C GLY A 30 5.32 5.02 10.55
N VAL A 31 5.89 5.25 11.74
CA VAL A 31 5.91 6.57 12.39
C VAL A 31 6.76 7.57 11.61
N LEU A 32 7.98 7.19 11.23
CA LEU A 32 8.89 8.08 10.50
C LEU A 32 8.31 8.49 9.15
N MET A 33 7.78 7.54 8.38
CA MET A 33 7.11 7.84 7.11
C MET A 33 5.93 8.78 7.32
N SER A 34 5.10 8.53 8.35
CA SER A 34 3.95 9.40 8.66
C SER A 34 4.37 10.83 8.98
N VAL A 35 5.36 11.00 9.86
CA VAL A 35 5.85 12.34 10.23
C VAL A 35 6.51 13.05 9.06
N ARG A 36 7.22 12.33 8.19
CA ARG A 36 7.97 12.91 7.07
C ARG A 36 7.12 13.20 5.82
N ILE A 37 6.11 12.39 5.54
CA ILE A 37 5.37 12.43 4.27
C ILE A 37 3.94 12.95 4.46
N ALA A 38 3.26 12.59 5.56
CA ALA A 38 1.85 12.95 5.72
C ALA A 38 1.58 14.47 5.69
N PRO A 39 2.42 15.36 6.28
CA PRO A 39 2.15 16.80 6.28
C PRO A 39 1.96 17.38 4.87
N ASP A 40 2.88 17.07 3.95
CA ASP A 40 2.88 17.63 2.59
C ASP A 40 2.44 16.64 1.50
N GLY A 41 2.05 15.42 1.88
CA GLY A 41 1.77 14.32 0.96
C GLY A 41 0.58 14.50 0.01
N VAL A 42 -0.18 15.59 0.17
CA VAL A 42 -1.29 15.97 -0.74
C VAL A 42 -0.94 17.15 -1.66
N ARG A 43 0.23 17.78 -1.46
CA ARG A 43 0.56 19.05 -2.12
C ARG A 43 0.59 18.93 -3.64
N ASP A 44 1.25 17.90 -4.16
CA ASP A 44 1.37 17.72 -5.62
C ASP A 44 0.05 17.28 -6.24
N LEU A 45 -0.77 16.52 -5.50
CA LEU A 45 -2.12 16.15 -5.94
C LEU A 45 -3.01 17.40 -6.05
N HIS A 46 -3.05 18.23 -5.00
CA HIS A 46 -3.80 19.48 -5.03
C HIS A 46 -3.29 20.43 -6.12
N ALA A 47 -1.98 20.51 -6.33
CA ALA A 47 -1.39 21.31 -7.41
C ALA A 47 -1.86 20.83 -8.79
N TYR A 48 -1.87 19.51 -9.03
CA TYR A 48 -2.38 18.92 -10.27
C TYR A 48 -3.88 19.14 -10.47
N GLU A 49 -4.68 18.97 -9.43
CA GLU A 49 -6.13 19.14 -9.50
C GLU A 49 -6.53 20.60 -9.76
N ALA A 50 -5.81 21.54 -9.11
CA ALA A 50 -5.99 22.98 -9.29
C ALA A 50 -5.35 23.52 -10.58
N ALA A 51 -4.46 22.77 -11.24
CA ALA A 51 -3.76 23.23 -12.43
C ALA A 51 -4.75 23.57 -13.56
N PRO A 52 -4.68 24.78 -14.13
CA PRO A 52 -5.53 25.18 -15.25
C PRO A 52 -5.16 24.40 -16.52
N ARG A 53 -5.99 24.48 -17.56
CA ARG A 53 -5.62 23.97 -18.89
C ARG A 53 -4.60 24.89 -19.54
N CYS A 54 -3.60 24.34 -20.21
CA CYS A 54 -2.67 25.15 -20.99
C CYS A 54 -3.38 25.78 -22.20
N ALA A 55 -3.05 27.04 -22.52
CA ALA A 55 -3.58 27.73 -23.69
C ALA A 55 -2.98 27.20 -25.01
N ALA A 56 -1.76 26.69 -24.96
CA ALA A 56 -1.03 26.07 -26.06
C ALA A 56 -0.16 24.91 -25.54
N ALA A 57 0.33 24.08 -26.47
CA ALA A 57 1.23 22.99 -26.15
C ALA A 57 2.53 23.54 -25.50
N PRO A 58 2.88 23.12 -24.28
CA PRO A 58 4.07 23.60 -23.60
C PRO A 58 5.33 22.92 -24.14
N SER A 59 6.39 23.70 -24.39
CA SER A 59 7.71 23.18 -24.82
C SER A 59 8.60 22.70 -23.67
N GLU A 60 8.26 23.09 -22.43
CA GLU A 60 8.96 22.74 -21.20
C GLU A 60 7.95 22.31 -20.12
N PRO A 61 8.38 21.64 -19.03
CA PRO A 61 7.52 21.32 -17.91
C PRO A 61 6.73 22.54 -17.39
N ALA A 62 5.40 22.50 -17.52
CA ALA A 62 4.52 23.59 -17.15
C ALA A 62 3.57 23.23 -16.01
N GLU A 63 3.15 24.25 -15.24
CA GLU A 63 2.18 24.16 -14.14
C GLU A 63 0.71 24.10 -14.60
N CYS A 64 0.47 23.76 -15.87
CA CYS A 64 -0.85 23.61 -16.45
C CYS A 64 -1.01 22.21 -17.04
N ARG A 65 -2.25 21.74 -17.14
CA ARG A 65 -2.60 20.45 -17.76
C ARG A 65 -2.78 20.66 -19.25
N TRP A 66 -1.97 19.97 -20.04
CA TRP A 66 -2.12 19.90 -21.49
C TRP A 66 -2.77 18.57 -21.88
N THR A 67 -3.67 18.59 -22.84
CA THR A 67 -4.36 17.39 -23.30
C THR A 67 -4.24 17.29 -24.80
N GLU A 68 -3.77 16.15 -25.30
CA GLU A 68 -3.58 15.93 -26.73
C GLU A 68 -3.84 14.47 -27.14
N PRO A 69 -4.12 14.20 -28.43
CA PRO A 69 -4.25 12.84 -28.92
C PRO A 69 -2.89 12.16 -29.05
N PHE A 70 -2.82 10.92 -28.59
CA PHE A 70 -1.69 10.01 -28.75
C PHE A 70 -2.12 8.77 -29.52
N THR A 71 -1.18 8.19 -30.27
CA THR A 71 -1.33 6.88 -30.89
C THR A 71 -0.55 5.85 -30.08
N VAL A 72 -1.19 4.73 -29.74
CA VAL A 72 -0.54 3.62 -29.06
C VAL A 72 0.40 2.92 -30.04
N THR A 73 1.70 2.92 -29.75
CA THR A 73 2.71 2.30 -30.61
C THR A 73 3.20 0.95 -30.10
N GLY A 74 2.95 0.65 -28.83
CA GLY A 74 3.23 -0.65 -28.25
C GLY A 74 2.68 -0.78 -26.83
N ILE A 75 2.43 -2.01 -26.42
CA ILE A 75 1.93 -2.34 -25.09
C ILE A 75 2.77 -3.49 -24.57
N HIS A 76 3.19 -3.39 -23.31
CA HIS A 76 3.93 -4.44 -22.62
C HIS A 76 3.19 -4.79 -21.35
N LEU A 77 2.37 -5.84 -21.42
CA LEU A 77 1.68 -6.41 -20.28
C LEU A 77 2.54 -7.55 -19.73
N THR A 78 2.94 -7.42 -18.46
CA THR A 78 3.73 -8.40 -17.75
C THR A 78 2.86 -9.09 -16.70
N GLY A 79 3.05 -10.40 -16.54
CA GLY A 79 2.51 -11.15 -15.40
C GLY A 79 3.50 -11.27 -14.25
N LYS A 80 4.69 -10.69 -14.38
CA LYS A 80 5.80 -10.89 -13.44
C LYS A 80 5.66 -9.96 -12.25
N ARG A 81 5.81 -10.54 -11.05
CA ARG A 81 5.82 -9.79 -9.79
C ARG A 81 6.98 -8.79 -9.80
N GLY A 82 6.68 -7.51 -9.63
CA GLY A 82 7.66 -6.43 -9.54
C GLY A 82 7.99 -5.72 -10.85
N ASP A 83 7.41 -6.15 -11.98
CA ASP A 83 7.46 -5.41 -13.24
C ASP A 83 6.11 -4.71 -13.47
N SER A 84 6.15 -3.52 -14.05
CA SER A 84 4.94 -2.72 -14.27
C SER A 84 4.42 -2.90 -15.69
N ASP A 85 3.11 -2.99 -15.84
CA ASP A 85 2.46 -2.94 -17.15
C ASP A 85 2.70 -1.57 -17.78
N ARG A 86 3.05 -1.55 -19.06
CA ARG A 86 3.49 -0.33 -19.77
C ARG A 86 2.77 -0.13 -21.09
N ALA A 87 2.57 1.13 -21.45
CA ALA A 87 2.21 1.52 -22.80
C ALA A 87 3.26 2.49 -23.37
N TYR A 88 3.48 2.37 -24.67
CA TYR A 88 4.27 3.29 -25.48
C TYR A 88 3.30 4.07 -26.35
N LEU A 89 3.38 5.38 -26.24
CA LEU A 89 2.46 6.31 -26.88
C LEU A 89 3.27 7.29 -27.74
N THR A 90 2.70 7.75 -28.84
CA THR A 90 3.33 8.72 -29.72
C THR A 90 2.39 9.89 -29.96
N SER A 91 2.84 11.10 -29.63
CA SER A 91 2.10 12.35 -29.86
C SER A 91 2.14 12.73 -31.35
N ALA A 92 1.35 13.74 -31.72
CA ALA A 92 1.23 14.19 -33.11
C ALA A 92 2.56 14.74 -33.69
N ASP A 93 3.44 15.26 -32.83
CA ASP A 93 4.79 15.73 -33.18
C ASP A 93 5.80 14.57 -33.35
N GLY A 94 5.39 13.32 -33.12
CA GLY A 94 6.23 12.14 -33.21
C GLY A 94 7.00 11.81 -31.92
N THR A 95 6.87 12.61 -30.86
CA THR A 95 7.52 12.34 -29.57
C THR A 95 6.99 11.05 -28.96
N ARG A 96 7.89 10.17 -28.52
CA ARG A 96 7.54 8.87 -27.93
C ARG A 96 7.57 8.93 -26.40
N TRP A 97 6.47 8.49 -25.81
CA TRP A 97 6.23 8.47 -24.38
C TRP A 97 6.18 7.04 -23.87
N LYS A 98 6.77 6.81 -22.71
CA LYS A 98 6.70 5.54 -21.98
C LYS A 98 5.90 5.78 -20.71
N THR A 99 4.87 4.99 -20.52
CA THR A 99 4.01 5.06 -19.33
C THR A 99 3.98 3.73 -18.60
N ALA A 100 3.81 3.78 -17.28
CA ALA A 100 3.61 2.63 -16.43
C ALA A 100 2.27 2.74 -15.71
N TYR A 101 1.65 1.60 -15.40
CA TYR A 101 0.35 1.54 -14.74
C TYR A 101 0.40 0.58 -13.56
N ALA A 102 -0.38 0.86 -12.52
CA ALA A 102 -0.51 -0.02 -11.36
C ALA A 102 -1.36 -1.27 -11.67
N ASN A 103 -2.25 -1.17 -12.67
CA ASN A 103 -3.20 -2.19 -13.07
C ASN A 103 -3.55 -2.06 -14.57
N ARG A 104 -4.15 -3.10 -15.14
CA ARG A 104 -4.58 -3.12 -16.55
C ARG A 104 -5.91 -2.41 -16.76
N ASN A 105 -6.78 -2.42 -15.77
CA ASN A 105 -8.11 -1.83 -15.86
C ASN A 105 -8.09 -0.37 -15.38
N PRO A 106 -8.95 0.51 -15.92
CA PRO A 106 -10.05 0.20 -16.85
C PRO A 106 -9.71 0.33 -18.33
N LEU A 107 -8.49 0.72 -18.71
CA LEU A 107 -8.19 1.10 -20.09
C LEU A 107 -7.07 0.28 -20.74
N LEU A 108 -5.92 0.18 -20.07
CA LEU A 108 -4.70 -0.42 -20.62
C LEU A 108 -4.87 -1.85 -21.13
N GLY A 109 -5.72 -2.64 -20.46
CA GLY A 109 -6.02 -4.03 -20.85
C GLY A 109 -6.75 -4.16 -22.18
N ASP A 110 -7.46 -3.11 -22.60
CA ASP A 110 -8.28 -3.08 -23.82
C ASP A 110 -7.65 -2.21 -24.92
N LEU A 111 -6.43 -1.71 -24.71
CA LEU A 111 -5.71 -0.97 -25.73
C LEU A 111 -5.02 -1.94 -26.68
N GLU A 112 -4.94 -1.54 -27.94
CA GLU A 112 -4.15 -2.19 -28.97
C GLU A 112 -3.20 -1.20 -29.66
N LYS A 113 -2.19 -1.75 -30.33
CA LYS A 113 -1.30 -0.92 -31.15
C LYS A 113 -2.10 -0.30 -32.31
N GLY A 114 -1.98 1.01 -32.47
CA GLY A 114 -2.71 1.80 -33.47
C GLY A 114 -3.89 2.56 -32.87
N ASP A 115 -4.32 2.22 -31.66
CA ASP A 115 -5.40 2.93 -30.99
C ASP A 115 -5.06 4.39 -30.73
N ARG A 116 -6.08 5.24 -30.83
CA ARG A 116 -6.00 6.63 -30.43
C ARG A 116 -6.54 6.80 -29.01
N VAL A 117 -5.75 7.44 -28.17
CA VAL A 117 -6.11 7.81 -26.80
C VAL A 117 -5.87 9.30 -26.61
N THR A 118 -6.60 9.92 -25.69
CA THR A 118 -6.35 11.29 -25.27
C THR A 118 -5.52 11.27 -24.01
N GLY A 119 -4.32 11.84 -24.05
CA GLY A 119 -3.39 11.86 -22.93
C GLY A 119 -3.36 13.24 -22.27
N THR A 120 -3.22 13.26 -20.95
CA THR A 120 -3.02 14.48 -20.16
C THR A 120 -1.58 14.53 -19.69
N VAL A 121 -0.90 15.63 -20.01
CA VAL A 121 0.48 15.93 -19.61
C VAL A 121 0.45 17.04 -18.56
N TRP A 122 1.22 16.87 -17.49
CA TRP A 122 1.45 17.89 -16.47
C TRP A 122 2.91 17.85 -16.02
N ARG A 123 3.56 19.01 -15.92
CA ARG A 123 5.01 19.13 -15.64
C ARG A 123 5.88 18.20 -16.48
N GLY A 124 5.52 18.02 -17.76
CA GLY A 124 6.27 17.18 -18.71
C GLY A 124 6.12 15.67 -18.48
N LEU A 125 5.17 15.23 -17.65
CA LEU A 125 4.86 13.82 -17.41
C LEU A 125 3.46 13.50 -17.90
N LEU A 126 3.28 12.34 -18.56
CA LEU A 126 1.95 11.88 -18.97
C LEU A 126 1.25 11.27 -17.75
N THR A 127 0.30 12.00 -17.16
CA THR A 127 -0.36 11.65 -15.90
C THR A 127 -1.62 10.81 -16.11
N GLU A 128 -2.28 10.93 -17.25
CA GLU A 128 -3.56 10.25 -17.49
C GLU A 128 -3.74 9.94 -18.97
N ILE A 129 -4.42 8.84 -19.25
CA ILE A 129 -4.91 8.51 -20.59
C ILE A 129 -6.42 8.28 -20.54
N SER A 130 -7.10 8.58 -21.64
CA SER A 130 -8.54 8.41 -21.76
C SER A 130 -8.97 7.98 -23.16
N ARG A 131 -10.03 7.18 -23.25
CA ARG A 131 -10.66 6.72 -24.49
C ARG A 131 -12.15 6.51 -24.23
N GLY A 132 -13.00 7.12 -25.05
CA GLY A 132 -14.46 6.92 -24.97
C GLY A 132 -15.10 7.29 -23.63
N GLY A 133 -14.59 8.33 -22.95
CA GLY A 133 -15.10 8.76 -21.63
C GLY A 133 -14.53 7.98 -20.44
N THR A 134 -13.85 6.86 -20.67
CA THR A 134 -13.10 6.14 -19.64
C THR A 134 -11.70 6.74 -19.52
N SER A 135 -11.25 6.98 -18.30
CA SER A 135 -9.88 7.44 -18.03
C SER A 135 -9.12 6.53 -17.07
N GLN A 136 -7.80 6.53 -17.19
CA GLN A 136 -6.90 5.78 -16.35
C GLN A 136 -5.64 6.61 -16.07
N ARG A 137 -5.30 6.73 -14.78
CA ARG A 137 -4.07 7.40 -14.33
C ARG A 137 -2.85 6.52 -14.57
N THR A 138 -1.76 7.14 -14.98
CA THR A 138 -0.44 6.49 -15.04
C THR A 138 0.20 6.48 -13.65
N GLN A 139 1.32 5.78 -13.49
CA GLN A 139 2.12 5.83 -12.26
C GLN A 139 2.78 7.20 -12.03
N ASP A 140 2.91 8.02 -13.08
CA ASP A 140 3.44 9.39 -12.98
C ASP A 140 2.37 10.39 -12.52
N ALA A 141 1.10 9.97 -12.43
CA ALA A 141 0.04 10.78 -11.87
C ALA A 141 0.30 11.08 -10.39
N PRO A 142 0.18 12.35 -9.95
CA PRO A 142 0.20 12.68 -8.53
C PRO A 142 -0.86 11.88 -7.78
N ALA A 143 -0.48 11.35 -6.62
CA ALA A 143 -1.32 10.54 -5.78
C ALA A 143 -1.39 11.12 -4.36
N ASP A 144 -2.42 10.74 -3.61
CA ASP A 144 -2.52 11.09 -2.19
C ASP A 144 -1.52 10.26 -1.38
N MET A 145 -0.29 10.77 -1.27
CA MET A 145 0.77 10.12 -0.51
C MET A 145 0.48 10.15 0.99
N ARG A 146 -0.30 11.13 1.47
CA ARG A 146 -0.75 11.18 2.86
C ARG A 146 -1.63 9.98 3.16
N ALA A 147 -2.67 9.73 2.36
CA ALA A 147 -3.54 8.57 2.54
C ALA A 147 -2.75 7.26 2.47
N ARG A 148 -1.86 7.09 1.47
CA ARG A 148 -1.04 5.88 1.31
C ARG A 148 -0.17 5.59 2.54
N VAL A 149 0.50 6.62 3.07
CA VAL A 149 1.37 6.46 4.25
C VAL A 149 0.56 6.23 5.52
N LEU A 150 -0.58 6.90 5.68
CA LEU A 150 -1.46 6.67 6.84
C LEU A 150 -2.11 5.28 6.82
N ILE A 151 -2.49 4.78 5.63
CA ILE A 151 -2.94 3.38 5.46
C ILE A 151 -1.83 2.42 5.87
N LEU A 152 -0.61 2.64 5.38
CA LEU A 152 0.54 1.82 5.77
C LEU A 152 0.74 1.87 7.29
N ALA A 153 0.72 3.05 7.91
CA ALA A 153 0.88 3.24 9.34
C ALA A 153 -0.20 2.53 10.16
N LEU A 154 -1.47 2.63 9.73
CA LEU A 154 -2.61 1.93 10.34
C LEU A 154 -2.39 0.41 10.38
N ILE A 155 -1.77 -0.16 9.35
CA ILE A 155 -1.50 -1.59 9.25
C ILE A 155 -0.26 -1.98 10.08
N VAL A 156 0.84 -1.25 9.94
CA VAL A 156 2.15 -1.67 10.47
C VAL A 156 2.37 -1.27 11.92
N VAL A 157 1.86 -0.12 12.38
CA VAL A 157 2.14 0.37 13.73
C VAL A 157 1.46 -0.49 14.81
N PRO A 158 0.15 -0.77 14.75
CA PRO A 158 -0.49 -1.63 15.76
C PRO A 158 0.09 -3.05 15.75
N SER A 159 0.30 -3.61 14.55
CA SER A 159 0.84 -4.96 14.37
C SER A 159 2.28 -5.07 14.86
N GLY A 160 3.11 -4.09 14.52
CA GLY A 160 4.50 -3.99 14.95
C GLY A 160 4.62 -3.80 16.45
N LEU A 161 3.75 -2.99 17.06
CA LEU A 161 3.71 -2.76 18.51
C LEU A 161 3.38 -4.06 19.26
N LEU A 162 2.34 -4.80 18.85
CA LEU A 162 1.99 -6.08 19.47
C LEU A 162 3.12 -7.11 19.33
N THR A 163 3.76 -7.15 18.16
CA THR A 163 4.90 -8.02 17.88
C THR A 163 6.09 -7.66 18.78
N ALA A 164 6.41 -6.38 18.91
CA ALA A 164 7.48 -5.88 19.78
C ALA A 164 7.19 -6.19 21.25
N VAL A 165 5.97 -5.95 21.72
CA VAL A 165 5.54 -6.27 23.08
C VAL A 165 5.68 -7.76 23.37
N ALA A 166 5.27 -8.65 22.45
CA ALA A 166 5.43 -10.09 22.62
C ALA A 166 6.91 -10.51 22.72
N GLY A 167 7.78 -9.92 21.89
CA GLY A 167 9.23 -10.14 21.91
C GLY A 167 9.88 -9.65 23.22
N ALA A 168 9.62 -8.41 23.61
CA ALA A 168 10.12 -7.82 24.86
C ALA A 168 9.63 -8.62 26.08
N TRP A 169 8.33 -8.95 26.13
CA TRP A 169 7.75 -9.73 27.22
C TRP A 169 8.43 -11.10 27.35
N ARG A 170 8.78 -11.74 26.23
CA ARG A 170 9.52 -13.00 26.22
C ARG A 170 10.99 -12.86 26.63
N LEU A 171 11.64 -11.72 26.40
CA LEU A 171 13.01 -11.49 26.87
C LEU A 171 13.06 -11.23 28.38
N VAL A 172 12.05 -10.56 28.92
CA VAL A 172 11.93 -10.29 30.37
C VAL A 172 11.55 -11.55 31.16
N ARG A 173 10.76 -12.47 30.57
CA ARG A 173 10.34 -13.72 31.24
C ARG A 173 11.08 -14.95 30.73
N SER A 174 11.45 -15.85 31.64
CA SER A 174 12.19 -17.08 31.34
C SER A 174 11.42 -18.08 30.46
N HIS A 175 10.08 -18.17 30.59
CA HIS A 175 9.26 -19.17 29.89
C HIS A 175 8.18 -18.56 28.98
N PRO A 176 7.93 -19.15 27.79
CA PRO A 176 6.87 -18.71 26.89
C PRO A 176 5.49 -19.01 27.49
N THR A 177 4.59 -18.02 27.45
CA THR A 177 3.21 -18.16 27.94
C THR A 177 2.21 -18.18 26.78
N THR A 178 1.01 -18.71 27.04
CA THR A 178 -0.11 -18.65 26.09
C THR A 178 -0.47 -17.21 25.71
N GLY A 179 -0.35 -16.27 26.66
CA GLY A 179 -0.58 -14.84 26.42
C GLY A 179 0.38 -14.26 25.38
N MET A 180 1.70 -14.52 25.51
CA MET A 180 2.70 -14.04 24.55
C MET A 180 2.44 -14.57 23.13
N ALA A 181 2.09 -15.86 23.02
CA ALA A 181 1.78 -16.47 21.72
C ALA A 181 0.49 -15.89 21.11
N ALA A 182 -0.52 -15.59 21.93
CA ALA A 182 -1.75 -14.95 21.48
C ALA A 182 -1.50 -13.49 21.03
N THR A 183 -0.69 -12.72 21.75
CA THR A 183 -0.30 -11.35 21.37
C THR A 183 0.47 -11.34 20.05
N LEU A 184 1.44 -12.24 19.88
CA LEU A 184 2.18 -12.35 18.61
C LEU A 184 1.26 -12.78 17.47
N GLY A 185 0.39 -13.76 17.72
CA GLY A 185 -0.61 -14.20 16.74
C GLY A 185 -1.57 -13.08 16.33
N LEU A 186 -2.02 -12.25 17.27
CA LEU A 186 -2.83 -11.07 17.00
C LEU A 186 -2.07 -10.05 16.15
N GLY A 187 -0.80 -9.77 16.47
CA GLY A 187 0.06 -8.90 15.65
C GLY A 187 0.17 -9.39 14.20
N CYS A 188 0.40 -10.69 13.99
CA CYS A 188 0.44 -11.29 12.65
C CYS A 188 -0.93 -11.22 11.95
N ALA A 189 -2.03 -11.48 12.68
CA ALA A 189 -3.38 -11.45 12.12
C ALA A 189 -3.77 -10.03 11.66
N LEU A 190 -3.49 -9.01 12.48
CA LEU A 190 -3.74 -7.61 12.14
C LEU A 190 -2.92 -7.15 10.94
N PHE A 191 -1.66 -7.58 10.86
CA PHE A 191 -0.79 -7.27 9.71
C PHE A 191 -1.33 -7.91 8.43
N GLY A 192 -1.67 -9.20 8.49
CA GLY A 192 -2.25 -9.93 7.37
C GLY A 192 -3.57 -9.30 6.91
N ALA A 193 -4.52 -9.08 7.83
CA ALA A 193 -5.80 -8.42 7.54
C ALA A 193 -5.59 -7.02 6.96
N GLY A 194 -4.61 -6.28 7.49
CA GLY A 194 -4.21 -4.97 6.99
C GLY A 194 -3.77 -5.00 5.53
N LEU A 195 -2.94 -5.96 5.13
CA LEU A 195 -2.50 -6.08 3.73
C LEU A 195 -3.64 -6.36 2.74
N PHE A 196 -4.72 -7.03 3.18
CA PHE A 196 -5.88 -7.28 2.33
C PHE A 196 -6.90 -6.14 2.33
N SER A 197 -6.86 -5.24 3.33
CA SER A 197 -7.85 -4.17 3.46
C SER A 197 -7.94 -3.21 2.26
N PRO A 198 -6.86 -2.80 1.55
CA PRO A 198 -6.96 -1.92 0.39
C PRO A 198 -7.63 -2.58 -0.82
N VAL A 199 -7.63 -3.91 -0.89
CA VAL A 199 -8.30 -4.64 -1.98
C VAL A 199 -9.82 -4.48 -1.87
N ILE A 200 -10.35 -4.38 -0.64
CA ILE A 200 -11.78 -4.28 -0.36
C ILE A 200 -12.21 -2.82 -0.15
N GLY A 201 -11.43 -2.06 0.63
CA GLY A 201 -11.70 -0.67 0.99
C GLY A 201 -11.21 0.38 -0.02
N GLY A 202 -10.56 -0.06 -1.10
CA GLY A 202 -9.96 0.82 -2.10
C GLY A 202 -8.76 1.61 -1.59
N GLU A 203 -8.45 2.71 -2.29
CA GLU A 203 -7.27 3.56 -1.97
C GLU A 203 -7.54 4.61 -0.89
N SER A 204 -8.77 4.68 -0.36
CA SER A 204 -9.13 5.65 0.66
C SER A 204 -8.79 5.15 2.07
N LEU A 205 -8.22 6.03 2.91
CA LEU A 205 -7.93 5.71 4.31
C LEU A 205 -9.20 5.28 5.06
N ALA A 206 -10.32 5.97 4.82
CA ALA A 206 -11.60 5.65 5.45
C ALA A 206 -12.12 4.27 5.07
N GLY A 207 -12.04 3.90 3.78
CA GLY A 207 -12.46 2.57 3.30
C GLY A 207 -11.59 1.46 3.88
N VAL A 208 -10.26 1.65 3.91
CA VAL A 208 -9.34 0.70 4.57
C VAL A 208 -9.64 0.58 6.06
N ALA A 209 -9.83 1.69 6.77
CA ALA A 209 -10.14 1.67 8.20
C ALA A 209 -11.48 0.97 8.49
N ALA A 210 -12.50 1.19 7.65
CA ALA A 210 -13.81 0.56 7.79
C ALA A 210 -13.75 -0.97 7.66
N VAL A 211 -12.84 -1.50 6.84
CA VAL A 211 -12.62 -2.95 6.70
C VAL A 211 -11.73 -3.49 7.82
N TRP A 212 -10.66 -2.78 8.16
CA TRP A 212 -9.64 -3.25 9.09
C TRP A 212 -10.10 -3.24 10.55
N LEU A 213 -10.81 -2.19 11.00
CA LEU A 213 -11.21 -2.04 12.39
C LEU A 213 -12.14 -3.17 12.90
N PRO A 214 -13.19 -3.60 12.17
CA PRO A 214 -14.01 -4.74 12.60
C PRO A 214 -13.20 -6.02 12.75
N VAL A 215 -12.30 -6.31 11.80
CA VAL A 215 -11.41 -7.48 11.87
C VAL A 215 -10.49 -7.39 13.09
N ALA A 216 -9.99 -6.19 13.38
CA ALA A 216 -9.16 -5.96 14.55
C ALA A 216 -9.91 -6.21 15.86
N VAL A 217 -11.16 -5.75 15.97
CA VAL A 217 -12.03 -5.97 17.14
C VAL A 217 -12.30 -7.46 17.33
N VAL A 218 -12.73 -8.17 16.27
CA VAL A 218 -13.03 -9.60 16.33
C VAL A 218 -11.79 -10.42 16.68
N SER A 219 -10.65 -10.14 16.03
CA SER A 219 -9.39 -10.84 16.29
C SER A 219 -8.91 -10.63 17.72
N SER A 220 -9.07 -9.41 18.25
CA SER A 220 -8.74 -9.09 19.64
C SER A 220 -9.64 -9.84 20.62
N GLY A 221 -10.95 -9.89 20.35
CA GLY A 221 -11.91 -10.65 21.15
C GLY A 221 -11.59 -12.14 21.20
N ILE A 222 -11.27 -12.74 20.04
CA ILE A 222 -10.86 -14.16 19.94
C ILE A 222 -9.57 -14.39 20.74
N ALA A 223 -8.58 -13.51 20.62
CA ALA A 223 -7.31 -13.64 21.35
C ALA A 223 -7.54 -13.58 22.87
N ILE A 224 -8.36 -12.63 23.35
CA ILE A 224 -8.71 -12.51 24.77
C ILE A 224 -9.43 -13.78 25.24
N TRP A 225 -10.51 -14.18 24.55
CA TRP A 225 -11.28 -15.38 24.89
C TRP A 225 -10.40 -16.63 24.97
N TYR A 226 -9.54 -16.84 23.97
CA TYR A 226 -8.60 -17.96 23.94
C TYR A 226 -7.65 -17.97 25.15
N THR A 227 -7.13 -16.80 25.55
CA THR A 227 -6.24 -16.71 26.71
C THR A 227 -6.94 -16.96 28.04
N VAL A 228 -8.19 -16.53 28.19
CA VAL A 228 -9.00 -16.77 29.38
C VAL A 228 -9.39 -18.24 29.49
N HIS A 229 -9.89 -18.83 28.41
CA HIS A 229 -10.37 -20.21 28.42
C HIS A 229 -9.25 -21.22 28.70
N LYS A 230 -8.05 -21.00 28.13
CA LYS A 230 -6.88 -21.84 28.44
C LYS A 230 -6.34 -21.68 29.86
N ARG A 231 -6.56 -20.54 30.51
CA ARG A 231 -6.21 -20.36 31.93
C ARG A 231 -7.18 -21.13 32.82
N GLY A 232 -8.48 -21.11 32.49
CA GLY A 232 -9.50 -21.88 33.21
C GLY A 232 -9.27 -23.40 33.12
N ALA A 233 -8.97 -23.91 31.92
CA ALA A 233 -8.70 -25.33 31.71
C ALA A 233 -7.38 -25.85 32.34
N ALA A 234 -6.49 -24.96 32.77
CA ALA A 234 -5.26 -25.34 33.47
C ALA A 234 -5.37 -25.24 35.00
N ALA A 235 -6.50 -24.71 35.50
CA ALA A 235 -6.79 -24.55 36.92
C ALA A 235 -7.86 -25.54 37.45
N ALA A 236 -8.46 -26.31 36.54
CA ALA A 236 -9.35 -27.44 36.82
C ALA A 236 -8.57 -28.76 36.65
#